data_AF-A0AAQ0VIZ2-F1
#
_entry.id   AF-A0AAQ0VIZ2-F1
#
_cell.length_a   1.000
_cell.length_b   1.000
_cell.length_c   1.000
_cell.angle_alpha   90.00
_cell.angle_beta   90.00
_cell.angle_gamma   90.00
#
_symmetry.space_group_name_H-M   'P 1'
#
loop_
_entity.id
_entity.type
_entity.pdbx_description
1 polymer ?
#
loop_
_entity_poly.entity_id
_entity_poly.type
_entity_poly.pdbx_seq_one_letter_code
_entity_poly.pdbx_strand_id
1 'polypeptide(L)'
;MKDMMGNGFIANAEAFTLATQIYVRMRRVTGRVIDAMYFVQNKDYAKYVIALALEAEDDELKRCVERLMVLTDSIPEQSQKEMTVSIQTSEESEITAEDIYRAQVPHHYIGALR
;
A
#
# COMPACT_ATOMS: atom_id res chain seq x y z
N MET A 1 14.35 -21.25 5.78
CA MET A 1 13.69 -20.10 5.14
C MET A 1 12.20 -20.35 5.27
N LYS A 2 11.55 -19.64 6.21
CA LYS A 2 10.21 -19.94 6.71
C LYS A 2 9.26 -18.85 6.22
N ASP A 3 8.36 -19.22 5.32
CA ASP A 3 7.15 -18.55 4.84
C ASP A 3 6.94 -17.11 5.35
N MET A 4 7.49 -16.15 4.62
CA MET A 4 7.41 -14.71 4.90
C MET A 4 6.19 -14.06 4.20
N MET A 5 5.08 -14.80 4.09
CA MET A 5 3.92 -14.47 3.24
C MET A 5 2.53 -14.70 3.87
N GLY A 6 2.44 -14.82 5.20
CA GLY A 6 1.13 -14.90 5.91
C GLY A 6 0.95 -13.68 6.81
N ASN A 7 -0.18 -12.96 6.89
CA ASN A 7 -1.58 -13.32 6.68
C ASN A 7 -2.40 -12.07 6.28
N GLY A 8 -2.13 -11.53 5.09
CA GLY A 8 -3.08 -10.59 4.48
C GLY A 8 -4.36 -11.31 4.06
N PHE A 9 -5.37 -10.59 3.57
CA PHE A 9 -6.56 -11.13 2.89
C PHE A 9 -6.21 -11.86 1.55
N ILE A 10 -5.00 -12.44 1.47
CA ILE A 10 -4.28 -12.95 0.30
C ILE A 10 -4.96 -14.18 -0.31
N ALA A 11 -5.89 -14.83 0.40
CA ALA A 11 -6.59 -16.00 -0.14
C ALA A 11 -7.86 -15.66 -0.95
N ASN A 12 -8.26 -14.39 -1.05
CA ASN A 12 -9.50 -14.04 -1.76
C ASN A 12 -9.24 -13.16 -2.99
N ALA A 13 -9.23 -13.78 -4.17
CA ALA A 13 -9.09 -13.09 -5.45
C ALA A 13 -10.15 -11.99 -5.67
N GLU A 14 -11.34 -12.11 -5.05
CA GLU A 14 -12.38 -11.10 -5.14
C GLU A 14 -12.01 -9.84 -4.35
N ALA A 15 -11.33 -9.95 -3.21
CA ALA A 15 -10.89 -8.78 -2.45
C ALA A 15 -9.80 -8.00 -3.17
N PHE A 16 -8.85 -8.69 -3.81
CA PHE A 16 -7.89 -8.00 -4.66
C PHE A 16 -8.56 -7.34 -5.86
N THR A 17 -9.58 -7.98 -6.45
CA THR A 17 -10.39 -7.37 -7.50
C THR A 17 -11.07 -6.09 -7.00
N LEU A 18 -11.72 -6.12 -5.84
CA LEU A 18 -12.36 -4.94 -5.23
C LEU A 18 -11.34 -3.86 -4.88
N ALA A 19 -10.16 -4.23 -4.34
CA ALA A 19 -9.06 -3.32 -4.05
C ALA A 19 -8.61 -2.55 -5.30
N THR A 20 -8.48 -3.24 -6.44
CA THR A 20 -8.09 -2.59 -7.70
C THR A 20 -9.19 -1.66 -8.24
N GLN A 21 -10.47 -2.01 -8.07
CA GLN A 21 -11.59 -1.14 -8.41
C GLN A 21 -11.60 0.13 -7.56
N ILE A 22 -11.42 -0.01 -6.25
CA ILE A 22 -11.27 1.11 -5.30
C ILE A 22 -10.09 1.99 -5.70
N TYR A 23 -8.92 1.40 -6.00
CA TYR A 23 -7.75 2.13 -6.50
C TYR A 23 -8.07 2.97 -7.74
N VAL A 24 -8.66 2.35 -8.78
CA VAL A 24 -8.98 3.05 -10.03
C VAL A 24 -9.93 4.20 -9.77
N ARG A 25 -10.95 4.00 -8.92
CA ARG A 25 -11.95 5.02 -8.66
C ARG A 25 -11.44 6.15 -7.78
N MET A 26 -10.69 5.83 -6.72
CA MET A 26 -9.97 6.79 -5.89
C MET A 26 -9.08 7.71 -6.71
N ARG A 27 -8.30 7.15 -7.66
CA ARG A 27 -7.43 7.94 -8.53
C ARG A 27 -8.23 8.90 -9.42
N ARG A 28 -9.40 8.48 -9.91
CA ARG A 28 -10.26 9.31 -10.76
C ARG A 28 -10.96 10.43 -9.99
N VAL A 29 -11.45 10.15 -8.78
CA VAL A 29 -12.29 11.10 -8.03
C VAL A 29 -11.48 12.03 -7.12
N THR A 30 -10.38 11.54 -6.53
CA THR A 30 -9.58 12.30 -5.56
C THR A 30 -8.15 12.56 -6.02
N GLY A 31 -7.72 11.96 -7.14
CA GLY A 31 -6.31 11.99 -7.57
C GLY A 31 -5.37 11.12 -6.73
N ARG A 32 -5.86 10.49 -5.66
CA ARG A 32 -5.04 9.68 -4.74
C ARG A 32 -4.73 8.31 -5.34
N VAL A 33 -3.45 7.94 -5.26
CA VAL A 33 -2.95 6.60 -5.61
C VAL A 33 -2.75 5.83 -4.30
N ILE A 34 -3.24 4.60 -4.26
CA ILE A 34 -3.09 3.69 -3.12
C ILE A 34 -2.38 2.42 -3.58
N ASP A 35 -1.74 1.72 -2.66
CA ASP A 35 -1.19 0.39 -2.92
C ASP A 35 -2.29 -0.65 -2.73
N ALA A 36 -2.80 -1.20 -3.84
CA ALA A 36 -3.86 -2.20 -3.82
C ALA A 36 -3.42 -3.53 -3.17
N MET A 37 -2.14 -3.89 -3.25
CA MET A 37 -1.63 -5.11 -2.62
C MET A 37 -1.57 -4.92 -1.11
N TYR A 38 -0.99 -3.81 -0.66
CA TYR A 38 -0.88 -3.50 0.76
C TYR A 38 -2.26 -3.27 1.41
N PHE A 39 -3.21 -2.70 0.67
CA PHE A 39 -4.61 -2.54 1.09
C PHE A 39 -5.28 -3.87 1.45
N VAL A 40 -4.99 -4.93 0.70
CA VAL A 40 -5.51 -6.28 0.97
C VAL A 40 -4.72 -6.97 2.09
N GLN A 41 -3.47 -6.58 2.32
CA GLN A 41 -2.58 -7.26 3.25
C GLN A 41 -2.61 -6.70 4.68
N ASN A 42 -2.91 -5.42 4.86
CA ASN A 42 -2.85 -4.74 6.14
C ASN A 42 -4.23 -4.17 6.53
N LYS A 43 -4.82 -4.70 7.60
CA LYS A 43 -6.17 -4.30 8.06
C LYS A 43 -6.25 -2.82 8.48
N ASP A 44 -5.21 -2.27 9.10
CA ASP A 44 -5.24 -0.88 9.56
C ASP A 44 -5.09 0.11 8.41
N TYR A 45 -4.23 -0.23 7.44
CA TYR A 45 -4.17 0.50 6.18
C TYR A 45 -5.49 0.38 5.41
N ALA A 46 -6.14 -0.78 5.45
CA ALA A 46 -7.45 -0.95 4.84
C ALA A 46 -8.51 -0.02 5.46
N LYS A 47 -8.60 0.03 6.79
CA LYS A 47 -9.50 0.95 7.50
C LYS A 47 -9.25 2.40 7.13
N TYR A 48 -7.98 2.81 7.06
CA TYR A 48 -7.59 4.16 6.66
C TYR A 48 -8.05 4.50 5.22
N VAL A 49 -7.77 3.63 4.26
CA VAL A 49 -8.17 3.83 2.86
C VAL A 49 -9.69 3.83 2.72
N ILE A 50 -10.41 2.99 3.46
CA ILE A 50 -11.87 2.97 3.49
C ILE A 50 -12.44 4.30 4.00
N ALA A 51 -11.88 4.85 5.08
CA ALA A 51 -12.31 6.16 5.59
C ALA A 51 -12.14 7.26 4.52
N LEU A 52 -10.96 7.32 3.90
CA LEU A 52 -10.70 8.26 2.80
C LEU A 52 -11.65 8.07 1.61
N ALA A 53 -12.01 6.82 1.30
CA ALA A 53 -12.90 6.51 0.20
C ALA A 53 -14.35 6.97 0.48
N LEU A 54 -14.80 6.85 1.73
CA LEU A 54 -16.13 7.33 2.15
C LEU A 54 -16.21 8.86 2.21
N GLU A 55 -15.12 9.53 2.56
CA GLU A 55 -15.02 11.00 2.53
C GLU A 55 -15.08 11.59 1.12
N ALA A 56 -14.84 10.79 0.07
CA ALA A 56 -14.86 11.27 -1.31
C ALA A 56 -16.27 11.48 -1.89
N GLU A 57 -17.33 11.06 -1.16
CA GLU A 57 -18.74 11.21 -1.55
C GLU A 57 -19.09 10.69 -2.97
N ASP A 58 -18.34 9.70 -3.49
CA ASP A 58 -18.60 9.04 -4.78
C ASP A 58 -19.39 7.74 -4.56
N ASP A 59 -20.56 7.65 -5.19
CA ASP A 59 -21.48 6.52 -5.03
C ASP A 59 -20.89 5.18 -5.48
N GLU A 60 -20.10 5.18 -6.55
CA GLU A 60 -19.50 3.96 -7.09
C GLU A 60 -18.40 3.44 -6.15
N LEU A 61 -17.59 4.35 -5.64
CA LEU A 61 -16.57 4.07 -4.63
C LEU A 61 -17.18 3.56 -3.33
N LYS A 62 -18.28 4.17 -2.87
CA LYS A 62 -19.04 3.71 -1.70
C LYS A 62 -19.54 2.27 -1.89
N ARG A 63 -20.13 1.95 -3.05
CA ARG A 63 -20.57 0.58 -3.38
C ARG A 63 -19.41 -0.43 -3.38
N CYS A 64 -18.25 -0.05 -3.90
CA CYS A 64 -17.06 -0.92 -3.87
C CYS A 64 -16.60 -1.21 -2.43
N VAL A 65 -16.59 -0.19 -1.57
CA VAL A 65 -16.25 -0.34 -0.14
C VAL A 65 -17.26 -1.23 0.59
N GLU A 66 -18.56 -1.03 0.37
CA GLU A 66 -19.61 -1.86 0.99
C GLU A 66 -19.46 -3.34 0.61
N ARG A 67 -19.19 -3.63 -0.67
CA ARG A 67 -18.93 -5.00 -1.14
C ARG A 67 -17.70 -5.60 -0.49
N LEU A 68 -16.64 -4.82 -0.31
CA LEU A 68 -15.42 -5.27 0.36
C LEU A 68 -15.71 -5.61 1.83
N MET A 69 -16.46 -4.77 2.55
CA MET A 69 -16.81 -5.00 3.95
C MET A 69 -17.60 -6.30 4.13
N VAL A 70 -18.63 -6.54 3.31
CA VAL A 70 -19.41 -7.79 3.33
C VAL A 70 -18.53 -9.02 3.11
N LEU A 71 -17.59 -8.92 2.16
CA LEU A 71 -16.63 -9.98 1.89
C LEU A 71 -15.70 -10.23 3.08
N THR A 72 -15.35 -9.17 3.82
CA THR A 72 -14.42 -9.23 4.96
C THR A 72 -15.08 -9.82 6.21
N ASP A 73 -16.31 -9.42 6.51
CA ASP A 73 -17.07 -9.91 7.67
C ASP A 73 -17.45 -11.39 7.54
N SER A 74 -17.46 -11.92 6.32
CA SER A 74 -17.77 -13.33 6.04
C SER A 74 -16.59 -14.26 6.26
N ILE A 75 -15.37 -13.74 6.49
CA ILE A 75 -14.17 -14.56 6.69
C ILE A 75 -13.93 -14.76 8.19
N PRO A 76 -13.89 -16.01 8.69
CA PRO A 76 -13.59 -16.27 10.09
C PRO A 76 -12.21 -15.71 10.44
N GLU A 77 -12.16 -14.87 11.48
CA GLU A 77 -10.94 -14.19 11.93
C GLU A 77 -9.85 -15.20 12.28
N GLN A 78 -8.92 -15.46 11.37
CA GLN A 78 -7.68 -16.12 11.73
C GLN A 78 -6.81 -15.13 12.52
N SER A 79 -6.73 -15.43 13.82
CA SER A 79 -5.99 -14.76 14.89
C SER A 79 -4.70 -14.09 14.43
N GLN A 80 -4.65 -12.78 14.65
CA GLN A 80 -3.51 -11.92 14.38
C GLN A 80 -2.49 -12.09 15.50
N LYS A 81 -1.31 -12.62 15.20
CA LYS A 81 -0.18 -12.56 16.13
C LYS A 81 0.52 -11.22 15.90
N GLU A 82 0.40 -10.32 16.87
CA GLU A 82 1.09 -9.04 16.91
C GLU A 82 2.61 -9.26 16.72
N MET A 83 3.16 -8.76 15.62
CA MET A 83 4.61 -8.57 15.47
C MET A 83 4.91 -7.12 15.78
N THR A 84 5.37 -6.90 17.00
CA THR A 84 6.13 -5.70 17.37
C THR A 84 7.35 -5.60 16.45
N VAL A 85 7.33 -4.61 15.57
CA VAL A 85 8.47 -4.27 14.71
C VAL A 85 9.58 -3.74 15.63
N SER A 86 10.54 -4.59 16.00
CA SER A 86 11.85 -4.11 16.45
C SER A 86 12.54 -3.55 15.23
N ILE A 87 12.64 -2.22 15.14
CA ILE A 87 13.55 -1.56 14.22
C ILE A 87 14.95 -2.03 14.61
N GLN A 88 15.48 -3.01 13.87
CA GLN A 88 16.89 -3.30 13.90
C GLN A 88 17.55 -2.15 13.17
N THR A 89 18.09 -1.20 13.93
CA THR A 89 19.05 -0.22 13.46
C THR A 89 20.20 -1.00 12.84
N SER A 90 20.15 -1.17 11.53
CA SER A 90 21.31 -1.55 10.72
C SER A 90 22.37 -0.51 10.99
N GLU A 91 23.49 -0.97 11.55
CA GLU A 91 24.68 -0.19 11.87
C GLU A 91 24.95 0.83 10.75
N GLU A 92 24.79 2.11 11.09
CA GLU A 92 25.11 3.23 10.21
C GLU A 92 26.62 3.18 9.94
N SER A 93 27.02 2.53 8.85
CA SER A 93 28.37 2.72 8.32
C SER A 93 28.49 4.19 7.92
N GLU A 94 29.40 4.90 8.57
CA GLU A 94 29.69 6.31 8.26
C GLU A 94 29.98 6.44 6.76
N ILE A 95 29.21 7.27 6.06
CA ILE A 95 29.37 7.50 4.63
C ILE A 95 30.71 8.22 4.42
N THR A 96 31.66 7.54 3.76
CA THR A 96 33.00 8.11 3.53
C THR A 96 33.00 9.08 2.35
N ALA A 97 34.00 9.96 2.28
CA ALA A 97 34.14 10.90 1.18
C ALA A 97 34.31 10.18 -0.18
N GLU A 98 34.93 9.02 -0.15
CA GLU A 98 35.11 8.13 -1.29
C GLU A 98 33.78 7.57 -1.81
N ASP A 99 32.85 7.21 -0.92
CA ASP A 99 31.51 6.73 -1.30
C ASP A 99 30.72 7.83 -2.01
N ILE A 100 30.81 9.06 -1.50
CA ILE A 100 30.18 10.24 -2.10
C ILE A 100 30.77 10.50 -3.50
N TYR A 101 32.09 10.40 -3.66
CA TYR A 101 32.76 10.59 -4.94
C TYR A 101 32.33 9.54 -5.98
N ARG A 102 32.23 8.26 -5.57
CA ARG A 102 31.77 7.18 -6.45
C ARG A 102 30.31 7.33 -6.86
N ALA A 103 29.48 7.93 -6.02
CA ALA A 103 28.07 8.14 -6.28
C ALA A 103 27.78 9.33 -7.23
N GLN A 104 28.79 10.13 -7.61
CA GLN A 104 28.59 11.25 -8.54
C GLN A 104 28.24 10.73 -9.94
N VAL A 105 27.01 11.02 -10.38
CA VAL A 105 26.57 10.75 -11.76
C VAL A 105 26.84 11.99 -12.61
N PRO A 106 27.47 11.86 -13.79
CA PRO A 106 27.65 12.99 -14.70
C PRO A 106 26.29 13.52 -15.16
N HIS A 107 25.94 14.73 -14.73
CA HIS A 107 24.74 15.42 -15.18
C HIS A 107 25.00 16.07 -16.54
N HIS A 108 24.42 15.51 -17.60
CA HIS A 108 24.34 16.18 -18.90
C HIS A 108 23.00 16.90 -19.00
N TYR A 109 23.02 18.24 -18.99
CA TYR A 109 21.83 19.05 -19.18
C TYR A 109 21.39 19.00 -20.65
N ILE A 110 20.30 18.29 -20.93
CA ILE A 110 19.68 18.22 -22.27
C ILE A 110 18.40 19.05 -22.23
N GLY A 111 18.51 20.35 -22.48
CA GLY A 111 17.31 21.17 -22.67
C GLY A 111 17.58 22.66 -22.70
N ALA A 112 17.81 23.23 -23.89
CA ALA A 112 17.58 24.66 -24.06
C ALA A 112 16.05 24.88 -24.10
N LEU A 113 15.50 25.59 -23.12
CA LEU A 113 14.12 26.09 -23.17
C LEU A 113 14.02 27.06 -24.36
N ARG A 114 13.12 26.78 -25.29
CA ARG A 114 12.75 27.68 -26.40
C ARG A 114 11.36 28.23 -26.15
#